data_AF-A0AA86QM00-F1
#
_entry.id   AF-A0AA86QM00-F1
#
_cell.length_a   1.000
_cell.length_b   1.000
_cell.length_c   1.000
_cell.angle_alpha   90.00
_cell.angle_beta   90.00
_cell.angle_gamma   90.00
#
_symmetry.space_group_name_H-M   'P 1'
#
loop_
_entity.id
_entity.type
_entity.pdbx_description
1 polymer ?
#
loop_
_entity_poly.entity_id
_entity_poly.type
_entity_poly.pdbx_seq_one_letter_code
_entity_poly.pdbx_strand_id
1 'polypeptide(L)'
;MLTRLQISQFEATLHALIQQLTGKIISSNYQLYNELLQLQQQYKRGLWRQMGNLLRTSENEVHDYFYNTWSVQFYEDVNLYRN
;
A
#
# COMPACT_ATOMS: atom_id res chain seq x y z
N MET A 1 -4.40 -10.25 -10.82
CA MET A 1 -4.93 -10.12 -9.44
C MET A 1 -4.00 -10.88 -8.52
N LEU A 2 -3.65 -10.31 -7.35
CA LEU A 2 -2.75 -10.98 -6.40
C LEU A 2 -3.32 -12.31 -5.91
N THR A 3 -2.45 -13.31 -5.78
CA THR A 3 -2.73 -14.60 -5.15
C THR A 3 -2.84 -14.46 -3.63
N ARG A 4 -3.41 -15.47 -2.96
CA ARG A 4 -3.52 -15.49 -1.49
C ARG A 4 -2.17 -15.32 -0.77
N LEU A 5 -1.10 -15.91 -1.32
CA LEU A 5 0.25 -15.78 -0.77
C LEU A 5 0.76 -14.34 -0.91
N GLN A 6 0.61 -13.74 -2.10
CA GLN A 6 1.03 -12.35 -2.33
C GLN A 6 0.23 -11.37 -1.46
N ILE A 7 -1.07 -11.62 -1.26
CA ILE A 7 -1.92 -10.85 -0.35
C ILE A 7 -1.37 -10.88 1.07
N SER A 8 -1.01 -12.06 1.59
CA SER A 8 -0.42 -12.17 2.94
C SER A 8 0.94 -11.47 3.09
N GLN A 9 1.68 -11.30 1.99
CA GLN A 9 2.99 -10.66 1.97
C GLN A 9 2.92 -9.15 1.68
N PHE A 10 1.80 -8.67 1.13
CA PHE A 10 1.65 -7.31 0.65
C PHE A 10 1.93 -6.27 1.73
N GLU A 11 1.27 -6.38 2.89
CA GLU A 11 1.38 -5.41 3.98
C GLU A 11 2.77 -5.36 4.58
N ALA A 12 3.37 -6.52 4.86
CA ALA A 12 4.74 -6.60 5.36
C ALA A 12 5.75 -6.01 4.36
N THR A 13 5.57 -6.26 3.07
CA THR A 13 6.42 -5.70 2.01
C THR A 13 6.26 -4.19 1.93
N LEU A 14 5.03 -3.70 1.93
CA LEU A 14 4.73 -2.27 1.89
C LEU A 14 5.34 -1.55 3.10
N HIS A 15 5.17 -2.14 4.29
CA HIS A 15 5.69 -1.59 5.54
C HIS A 15 7.22 -1.46 5.52
N ALA A 16 7.93 -2.54 5.16
CA ALA A 16 9.38 -2.54 5.08
C ALA A 16 9.90 -1.47 4.08
N LEU A 17 9.28 -1.35 2.92
CA LEU A 17 9.70 -0.39 1.90
C LEU A 17 9.45 1.06 2.31
N ILE A 18 8.31 1.36 2.95
CA ILE A 18 8.04 2.72 3.42
C ILE A 18 8.96 3.09 4.57
N GLN A 19 9.24 2.17 5.50
CA GLN A 19 10.22 2.42 6.56
C GLN A 19 11.62 2.67 5.98
N GLN A 20 12.04 1.88 4.99
CA GLN A 20 13.32 2.08 4.30
C GLN A 20 13.38 3.45 3.59
N LEU A 21 12.29 3.86 2.94
CA LEU A 21 12.24 5.10 2.17
C LEU A 21 12.18 6.35 3.06
N THR A 22 11.45 6.30 4.17
CA THR A 22 11.18 7.46 5.03
C THR A 22 12.09 7.54 6.25
N GLY A 23 12.72 6.42 6.65
CA GLY A 23 13.45 6.30 7.91
C GLY A 23 12.57 6.37 9.16
N LYS A 24 11.24 6.39 9.01
CA LYS A 24 10.29 6.50 10.13
C LYS A 24 9.92 5.13 10.66
N ILE A 25 9.76 5.05 11.99
CA ILE A 25 9.16 3.88 12.63
C ILE A 25 7.66 3.95 12.43
N ILE A 26 7.11 2.93 11.76
CA ILE A 26 5.68 2.80 11.47
C ILE A 26 5.08 1.74 12.40
N SER A 27 4.16 2.16 13.27
CA SER A 27 3.55 1.31 14.30
C SER A 27 2.12 0.88 14.00
N SER A 28 1.51 1.41 12.94
CA SER A 28 0.13 1.07 12.55
C SER A 28 -0.10 1.16 11.05
N ASN A 29 -1.12 0.45 10.57
CA ASN A 29 -1.54 0.47 9.17
C ASN A 29 -2.08 1.85 8.75
N TYR A 30 -2.72 2.58 9.67
CA TYR A 30 -3.16 3.95 9.44
C TYR A 30 -1.97 4.90 9.22
N GLN A 31 -0.92 4.76 10.04
CA GLN A 31 0.32 5.52 9.84
C GLN A 31 1.00 5.14 8.52
N LEU A 32 1.07 3.84 8.18
CA LEU A 32 1.61 3.37 6.91
C LEU A 32 0.88 4.01 5.72
N TYR A 33 -0.45 4.01 5.76
CA TYR A 33 -1.29 4.61 4.74
C TYR A 33 -1.02 6.12 4.60
N ASN A 34 -0.99 6.86 5.71
CA ASN A 34 -0.73 8.30 5.70
C ASN A 34 0.67 8.64 5.16
N GLU A 35 1.70 7.90 5.57
CA GLU A 35 3.06 8.09 5.08
C GLU A 35 3.12 7.87 3.57
N LEU A 36 2.47 6.81 3.08
CA LEU A 36 2.38 6.55 1.66
C LEU A 36 1.66 7.67 0.91
N LEU A 37 0.55 8.22 1.44
CA LEU A 37 -0.17 9.33 0.81
C LEU A 37 0.70 10.59 0.67
N GLN A 38 1.59 10.86 1.63
CA GLN A 38 2.50 12.00 1.64
C GLN A 38 3.66 11.87 0.63
N LEU A 39 3.94 10.66 0.13
CA LEU A 39 4.99 10.48 -0.88
C LEU A 39 4.66 11.19 -2.19
N GLN A 40 5.68 11.80 -2.78
CA GLN A 40 5.58 12.35 -4.13
C GLN A 40 5.34 11.22 -5.14
N GLN A 41 4.64 11.54 -6.25
CA GLN A 41 4.28 10.56 -7.28
C GLN A 41 5.46 9.75 -7.81
N GLN A 42 6.64 10.36 -7.96
CA GLN A 42 7.84 9.66 -8.41
C GLN A 42 8.26 8.51 -7.47
N TYR A 43 8.15 8.72 -6.16
CA TYR A 43 8.48 7.70 -5.17
C TYR A 43 7.42 6.59 -5.14
N LYS A 44 6.13 6.95 -5.29
CA LYS A 44 5.04 5.97 -5.39
C LYS A 44 5.22 5.02 -6.58
N ARG A 45 5.57 5.55 -7.77
CA ARG A 45 5.88 4.71 -8.94
C ARG A 45 7.05 3.75 -8.69
N GLY A 46 8.13 4.25 -8.08
CA GLY A 46 9.27 3.40 -7.71
C GLY A 46 8.89 2.29 -6.73
N LEU A 47 8.07 2.63 -5.73
CA LEU A 47 7.55 1.70 -4.74
C LEU A 47 6.73 0.58 -5.37
N TRP A 48 5.76 0.90 -6.24
CA TRP A 48 4.92 -0.11 -6.90
C TRP A 48 5.72 -1.06 -7.77
N ARG A 49 6.71 -0.53 -8.50
CA ARG A 49 7.63 -1.37 -9.28
C ARG A 49 8.43 -2.32 -8.38
N GLN A 50 8.96 -1.82 -7.28
CA GLN A 50 9.75 -2.63 -6.35
C GLN A 50 8.89 -3.71 -5.68
N MET A 51 7.67 -3.37 -5.26
CA MET A 51 6.71 -4.35 -4.75
C MET A 51 6.34 -5.39 -5.80
N GLY A 52 6.13 -4.99 -7.06
CA GLY A 52 5.88 -5.92 -8.17
C GLY A 52 6.98 -6.97 -8.30
N ASN A 53 8.24 -6.53 -8.26
CA ASN A 53 9.39 -7.42 -8.31
C ASN A 53 9.46 -8.37 -7.10
N LEU A 54 9.24 -7.88 -5.88
CA LEU A 54 9.29 -8.68 -4.66
C LEU A 54 8.15 -9.70 -4.57
N LEU A 55 6.95 -9.32 -5.00
CA LEU A 55 5.76 -10.16 -5.00
C LEU A 55 5.67 -11.04 -6.26
N ARG A 56 6.60 -10.92 -7.22
CA ARG A 56 6.60 -11.63 -8.51
C ARG A 56 5.29 -11.41 -9.29
N THR A 57 4.86 -10.16 -9.38
CA THR A 57 3.62 -9.73 -10.05
C THR A 57 3.86 -8.40 -10.77
N SER A 58 2.89 -7.91 -11.55
CA SER A 58 3.05 -6.62 -12.24
C SER A 58 2.89 -5.41 -11.30
N GLU A 59 3.55 -4.30 -11.64
CA GLU A 59 3.37 -3.00 -10.96
C GLU A 59 1.89 -2.61 -10.85
N ASN A 60 1.15 -2.80 -11.96
CA ASN A 60 -0.28 -2.48 -12.03
C ASN A 60 -1.11 -3.32 -11.05
N GLU A 61 -0.83 -4.61 -10.91
CA GLU A 61 -1.58 -5.46 -9.98
C GLU A 61 -1.36 -5.08 -8.51
N VAL A 62 -0.15 -4.66 -8.15
CA VAL A 62 0.13 -4.15 -6.80
C VAL A 62 -0.58 -2.83 -6.56
N HIS A 63 -0.47 -1.90 -7.51
CA HIS A 63 -1.12 -0.60 -7.48
C HIS A 63 -2.64 -0.76 -7.33
N ASP A 64 -3.26 -1.60 -8.17
CA ASP A 64 -4.69 -1.80 -8.18
C ASP A 64 -5.17 -2.50 -6.91
N TYR A 65 -4.41 -3.46 -6.39
CA TYR A 65 -4.73 -4.09 -5.11
C TYR A 65 -4.68 -3.09 -3.95
N PHE A 66 -3.69 -2.18 -3.95
CA PHE A 66 -3.61 -1.11 -2.96
C PHE A 66 -4.90 -0.28 -2.96
N TYR A 67 -5.27 0.31 -4.10
CA TYR A 67 -6.40 1.27 -4.17
C TYR A 67 -7.78 0.61 -4.07
N ASN A 68 -7.95 -0.59 -4.62
CA ASN A 68 -9.26 -1.24 -4.71
C ASN A 68 -9.56 -2.18 -3.55
N THR A 69 -8.56 -2.54 -2.74
CA THR A 69 -8.75 -3.54 -1.68
C THR A 69 -8.10 -3.09 -0.37
N TRP A 70 -6.78 -2.89 -0.34
CA TRP A 70 -6.10 -2.62 0.93
C TRP A 70 -6.43 -1.24 1.49
N SER A 71 -6.54 -0.18 0.68
CA SER A 71 -6.83 1.17 1.18
C SER A 71 -8.29 1.36 1.64
N VAL A 72 -9.20 0.49 1.21
CA VAL A 72 -10.63 0.59 1.52
C VAL A 72 -10.90 0.52 3.03
N GLN A 73 -10.06 -0.23 3.76
CA GLN A 73 -10.15 -0.33 5.22
C GLN A 73 -9.97 1.01 5.96
N PHE A 74 -9.47 2.06 5.28
CA PHE A 74 -9.30 3.41 5.86
C PHE A 74 -10.37 4.40 5.39
N TYR A 75 -11.28 3.98 4.50
CA TYR A 75 -12.39 4.79 4.01
C TYR A 75 -13.71 4.47 4.75
N GLU A 76 -13.67 3.81 5.91
CA GLU A 76 -14.85 3.51 6.74
C GLU A 76 -15.44 4.76 7.43
N ASP A 77 -15.72 5.81 6.64
CA ASP A 77 -16.67 6.87 6.98
C ASP A 77 -17.55 7.29 5.80
N VAL A 78 -17.55 6.53 4.69
CA VAL A 78 -18.38 6.87 3.51
C VAL A 78 -19.88 6.53 3.72
N ASN A 79 -20.23 5.75 4.75
CA ASN A 79 -21.63 5.50 5.13
C ASN A 79 -22.18 6.49 6.17
N LEU A 80 -21.39 7.45 6.67
CA LEU A 80 -21.87 8.50 7.57
C LEU A 80 -22.49 9.71 6.82
N TYR A 81 -22.45 9.71 5.48
CA TYR A 81 -23.03 10.75 4.61
C TYR A 81 -24.01 10.20 3.56
N ARG A 82 -24.76 9.15 3.88
CA ARG A 82 -25.98 8.81 3.12
C ARG A 82 -27.15 9.50 3.82
N ASN A 83 -27.53 10.66 3.29
CA ASN A 83 -28.72 11.46 3.67
C ASN A 83 -29.97 10.59 3.90
#